data_AF-A0A2V8TD92-F1
#
_entry.id   AF-A0A2V8TD92-F1
#
_cell.length_a   1.000
_cell.length_b   1.000
_cell.length_c   1.000
_cell.angle_alpha   90.00
_cell.angle_beta   90.00
_cell.angle_gamma   90.00
#
_symmetry.space_group_name_H-M   'P 1'
#
loop_
_entity.id
_entity.type
_entity.pdbx_description
1 polymer ?
#
loop_
_entity_poly.entity_id
_entity_poly.type
_entity_poly.pdbx_seq_one_letter_code
_entity_poly.pdbx_strand_id
1 'polypeptide(L)'
;MVMAAIEQFNEGALAQAVTMFDLAERIISEKKIDDALVKSIRRSEHRLLDPQCLRKLTEKPEKHPLLRKVLSFFQALTPEGLLDDLDGEPRRDRRHLLLALLEVHGAPARRAAFERLVASFADPGEDSQRFYQRNLIALLRRIPRPADAPLEQELEVLIKLTATRNLPIVLKEAIPTLGQLKHPRAEQVLISRLQEFEEMLLRSGQALHAREEILLLLDRTASALARFGSPSACAAVVEHGLRKQAQLGEAMARLADLGGQDLSPEKEVVAKLVKALRGELPLKVLGLVFQKKHENVLHLIRALSSTPAPAVRQMFEEIVERFPGEEFAAAASKALAGFGASAKPADAPVTILSGDLELFGLPNLLQSLGESRGSGVLTLMNPEGETVGTITFEAGKIGNCRAGTRRGEEAVYQLFETPVPGTFIMKSRREGPPDEEPEGEPREVLPIVLEAMRRHDEFRQALALVPDDASLKPTGSKPTRPPDESDQNFLRAVWAKAAAGGTAGQLEQGAAVDSYRIRRLLAHWVEEGALQLAS
;
A
#
# COMPACT_ATOMS: atom_id res chain seq x y z
N MET A 1 -7.32 -34.89 5.14
CA MET A 1 -6.68 -33.78 4.39
C MET A 1 -6.99 -32.43 5.02
N VAL A 2 -8.26 -31.98 5.06
CA VAL A 2 -8.62 -30.68 5.68
C VAL A 2 -8.16 -30.56 7.13
N MET A 3 -8.32 -31.60 7.95
CA MET A 3 -7.80 -31.62 9.33
C MET A 3 -6.29 -31.38 9.42
N ALA A 4 -5.51 -32.08 8.59
CA ALA A 4 -4.07 -31.89 8.53
C ALA A 4 -3.69 -30.50 7.98
N ALA A 5 -4.50 -29.91 7.09
CA ALA A 5 -4.31 -28.52 6.65
C ALA A 5 -4.52 -27.52 7.80
N ILE A 6 -5.51 -27.77 8.67
CA ILE A 6 -5.77 -26.99 9.88
C ILE A 6 -4.62 -27.13 10.87
N GLU A 7 -4.10 -28.36 11.07
CA GLU A 7 -2.93 -28.60 11.93
C GLU A 7 -1.71 -27.81 11.43
N GLN A 8 -1.38 -27.89 10.14
CA GLN A 8 -0.30 -27.12 9.53
C GLN A 8 -0.50 -25.61 9.67
N PHE A 9 -1.75 -25.13 9.53
CA PHE A 9 -2.07 -23.72 9.77
C PHE A 9 -1.79 -23.31 11.22
N ASN A 10 -2.22 -24.13 12.19
CA ASN A 10 -2.05 -23.87 13.62
C ASN A 10 -0.58 -23.93 14.05
N GLU A 11 0.23 -24.76 13.40
CA GLU A 11 1.70 -24.84 13.59
C GLU A 11 2.45 -23.67 12.95
N GLY A 12 1.76 -22.79 12.20
CA GLY A 12 2.33 -21.61 11.56
C GLY A 12 2.85 -21.86 10.14
N ALA A 13 2.68 -23.06 9.60
CA ALA A 13 3.06 -23.44 8.24
C ALA A 13 1.99 -23.02 7.21
N LEU A 14 1.69 -21.72 7.13
CA LEU A 14 0.60 -21.17 6.30
C LEU A 14 0.67 -21.60 4.83
N ALA A 15 1.86 -21.59 4.21
CA ALA A 15 2.01 -21.98 2.81
C ALA A 15 1.62 -23.45 2.57
N GLN A 16 2.05 -24.34 3.47
CA GLN A 16 1.74 -25.78 3.39
C GLN A 16 0.24 -26.03 3.61
N ALA A 17 -0.36 -25.36 4.60
CA ALA A 17 -1.79 -25.39 4.83
C ALA A 17 -2.58 -24.98 3.57
N VAL A 18 -2.18 -23.87 2.92
CA VAL A 18 -2.81 -23.40 1.68
C VAL A 18 -2.70 -24.43 0.57
N THR A 19 -1.55 -25.06 0.36
CA THR A 19 -1.42 -26.12 -0.66
C THR A 19 -2.41 -27.26 -0.41
N MET A 20 -2.62 -27.64 0.85
CA MET A 20 -3.57 -28.69 1.22
C MET A 20 -5.04 -28.27 1.05
N PHE A 21 -5.38 -27.00 1.35
CA PHE A 21 -6.70 -26.44 1.06
C PHE A 21 -6.97 -26.35 -0.46
N ASP A 22 -6.00 -25.89 -1.25
CA ASP A 22 -6.10 -25.84 -2.72
C ASP A 22 -6.29 -27.24 -3.32
N LEU A 23 -5.62 -28.26 -2.77
CA LEU A 23 -5.84 -29.66 -3.16
C LEU A 23 -7.22 -30.16 -2.76
N ALA A 24 -7.70 -29.83 -1.56
CA ALA A 24 -9.04 -30.18 -1.11
C ALA A 24 -10.12 -29.57 -2.02
N GLU A 25 -9.98 -28.30 -2.43
CA GLU A 25 -10.86 -27.63 -3.40
C GLU A 25 -10.90 -28.35 -4.75
N ARG A 26 -9.74 -28.79 -5.26
CA ARG A 26 -9.68 -29.57 -6.51
C ARG A 26 -10.47 -30.86 -6.40
N ILE A 27 -10.27 -31.64 -5.33
CA ILE A 27 -10.99 -32.91 -5.11
C ILE A 27 -12.51 -32.69 -5.01
N ILE A 28 -12.94 -31.62 -4.32
CA ILE A 28 -14.35 -31.23 -4.22
C ILE A 28 -14.90 -30.87 -5.61
N SER A 29 -14.17 -30.06 -6.39
CA SER A 29 -14.61 -29.62 -7.72
C SER A 29 -14.79 -30.76 -8.72
N GLU A 30 -14.00 -31.82 -8.57
CA GLU A 30 -14.07 -33.04 -9.38
C GLU A 30 -15.22 -33.98 -8.94
N LYS A 31 -16.03 -33.57 -7.95
CA LYS A 31 -17.16 -34.34 -7.37
C LYS A 31 -16.76 -35.73 -6.88
N LYS A 32 -15.53 -35.88 -6.40
CA LYS A 32 -14.98 -37.15 -5.90
C LYS A 32 -15.39 -37.45 -4.45
N ILE A 33 -16.14 -36.56 -3.80
CA ILE A 33 -16.56 -36.65 -2.41
C ILE A 33 -18.05 -36.30 -2.31
N ASP A 34 -18.73 -36.90 -1.33
CA ASP A 34 -20.12 -36.59 -0.97
C ASP A 34 -20.33 -35.11 -0.58
N ASP A 35 -21.34 -34.47 -1.19
CA ASP A 35 -21.65 -33.06 -1.00
C ASP A 35 -22.11 -32.72 0.43
N ALA A 36 -22.76 -33.66 1.13
CA ALA A 36 -23.22 -33.42 2.51
C ALA A 36 -22.03 -33.37 3.47
N LEU A 37 -21.04 -34.26 3.28
CA LEU A 37 -19.78 -34.23 4.02
C LEU A 37 -19.02 -32.91 3.79
N VAL A 38 -18.88 -32.47 2.52
CA VAL A 38 -18.20 -31.20 2.20
C VAL A 38 -18.88 -30.01 2.87
N LYS A 39 -20.22 -29.93 2.80
CA LYS A 39 -20.99 -28.87 3.46
C LYS A 39 -20.81 -28.90 4.98
N SER A 40 -20.77 -30.09 5.59
CA SER A 40 -20.53 -30.23 7.03
C SER A 40 -19.16 -29.67 7.43
N ILE A 41 -18.11 -30.05 6.69
CA ILE A 41 -16.73 -29.60 6.93
C ILE A 41 -16.64 -28.07 6.81
N ARG A 42 -17.12 -27.50 5.70
CA ARG A 42 -17.04 -26.04 5.46
C ARG A 42 -17.82 -25.22 6.49
N ARG A 43 -18.85 -25.78 7.10
CA ARG A 43 -19.67 -25.10 8.13
C ARG A 43 -19.06 -25.13 9.52
N SER A 44 -18.33 -26.18 9.89
CA SER A 44 -18.01 -26.45 11.30
C SER A 44 -16.53 -26.43 11.64
N GLU A 45 -15.66 -26.88 10.73
CA GLU A 45 -14.25 -27.15 11.05
C GLU A 45 -13.39 -25.89 11.19
N HIS A 46 -13.89 -24.72 10.76
CA HIS A 46 -13.24 -23.42 11.03
C HIS A 46 -12.99 -23.17 12.53
N ARG A 47 -13.76 -23.82 13.41
CA ARG A 47 -13.63 -23.73 14.87
C ARG A 47 -12.33 -24.34 15.40
N LEU A 48 -11.67 -25.16 14.59
CA LEU A 48 -10.40 -25.78 14.94
C LEU A 48 -9.18 -24.92 14.56
N LEU A 49 -9.39 -23.83 13.81
CA LEU A 49 -8.33 -22.86 13.55
C LEU A 49 -8.00 -22.10 14.84
N ASP A 50 -6.72 -22.00 15.15
CA ASP A 50 -6.23 -21.27 16.32
C ASP A 50 -6.52 -19.76 16.18
N PRO A 51 -7.33 -19.16 17.07
CA PRO A 51 -7.62 -17.73 17.04
C PRO A 51 -6.38 -16.85 17.23
N GLN A 52 -5.33 -17.33 17.92
CA GLN A 52 -4.09 -16.58 18.08
C GLN A 52 -3.29 -16.57 16.78
N CYS A 53 -3.21 -17.69 16.07
CA CYS A 53 -2.61 -17.76 14.74
C CYS A 53 -3.32 -16.82 13.76
N LEU A 54 -4.67 -16.85 13.74
CA LEU A 54 -5.46 -15.93 12.91
C LEU A 54 -5.11 -14.45 13.17
N ARG A 55 -5.08 -14.02 14.44
CA ARG A 55 -4.69 -12.64 14.82
C ARG A 55 -3.31 -12.26 14.31
N LYS A 56 -2.30 -13.10 14.57
CA LYS A 56 -0.91 -12.87 14.14
C LYS A 56 -0.80 -12.73 12.62
N LEU A 57 -1.61 -13.46 11.86
CA LEU A 57 -1.60 -13.40 10.40
C LEU A 57 -2.36 -12.18 9.86
N THR A 58 -3.42 -11.71 10.55
CA THR A 58 -4.10 -10.45 10.16
C THR A 58 -3.21 -9.22 10.30
N GLU A 59 -2.22 -9.26 11.20
CA GLU A 59 -1.26 -8.16 11.42
C GLU A 59 -0.17 -8.08 10.34
N LYS A 60 -0.13 -9.04 9.41
CA LYS A 60 0.91 -9.22 8.39
C LYS A 60 0.34 -9.09 6.97
N PRO A 61 0.29 -7.88 6.39
CA PRO A 61 -0.29 -7.65 5.05
C PRO A 61 0.24 -8.57 3.95
N GLU A 62 1.53 -8.92 4.02
CA GLU A 62 2.19 -9.84 3.09
C GLU A 62 1.65 -11.28 3.16
N LYS A 63 1.03 -11.67 4.28
CA LYS A 63 0.40 -12.99 4.47
C LYS A 63 -1.09 -13.00 4.10
N HIS A 64 -1.71 -11.84 3.90
CA HIS A 64 -3.15 -11.73 3.60
C HIS A 64 -3.59 -12.53 2.37
N PRO A 65 -2.85 -12.57 1.22
CA PRO A 65 -3.28 -13.37 0.07
C PRO A 65 -3.42 -14.86 0.38
N LEU A 66 -2.48 -15.43 1.13
CA LEU A 66 -2.51 -16.83 1.53
C LEU A 66 -3.55 -17.09 2.61
N LEU A 67 -3.64 -16.21 3.61
CA LEU A 67 -4.66 -16.30 4.65
C LEU A 67 -6.07 -16.27 4.04
N ARG A 68 -6.31 -15.39 3.05
CA ARG A 68 -7.61 -15.29 2.37
C ARG A 68 -8.05 -16.62 1.77
N LYS A 69 -7.13 -17.41 1.17
CA LYS A 69 -7.46 -18.75 0.65
C LYS A 69 -7.98 -19.68 1.74
N VAL A 70 -7.34 -19.67 2.91
CA VAL A 70 -7.79 -20.45 4.08
C VAL A 70 -9.17 -19.97 4.56
N LEU A 71 -9.37 -18.65 4.68
CA LEU A 71 -10.65 -18.10 5.13
C LEU A 71 -11.79 -18.42 4.15
N SER A 72 -11.57 -18.26 2.85
CA SER A 72 -12.57 -18.51 1.80
C SER A 72 -12.99 -19.98 1.69
N PHE A 73 -12.23 -20.92 2.24
CA PHE A 73 -12.60 -22.34 2.29
C PHE A 73 -13.81 -22.58 3.22
N PHE A 74 -13.91 -21.82 4.32
CA PHE A 74 -14.95 -22.02 5.33
C PHE A 74 -16.08 -21.01 5.20
N GLN A 75 -17.33 -21.49 5.25
CA GLN A 75 -18.52 -20.64 5.06
C GLN A 75 -18.62 -19.54 6.12
N ALA A 76 -18.31 -19.84 7.38
CA ALA A 76 -18.36 -18.86 8.47
C ALA A 76 -17.26 -17.79 8.38
N LEU A 77 -16.20 -18.04 7.60
CA LEU A 77 -15.07 -17.14 7.44
C LEU A 77 -15.08 -16.42 6.08
N THR A 78 -16.15 -16.55 5.27
CA THR A 78 -16.37 -15.69 4.11
C THR A 78 -16.78 -14.29 4.55
N PRO A 79 -16.75 -13.27 3.66
CA PRO A 79 -17.27 -11.95 3.99
C PRO A 79 -18.67 -11.96 4.61
N GLU A 80 -19.59 -12.74 4.06
CA GLU A 80 -20.97 -12.82 4.52
C GLU A 80 -21.04 -13.47 5.90
N GLY A 81 -20.35 -14.60 6.10
CA GLY A 81 -20.32 -15.29 7.40
C GLY A 81 -19.70 -14.43 8.50
N LEU A 82 -18.61 -13.72 8.19
CA LEU A 82 -17.96 -12.80 9.14
C LEU A 82 -18.83 -11.58 9.47
N LEU A 83 -19.60 -11.06 8.50
CA LEU A 83 -20.53 -9.98 8.73
C LEU A 83 -21.76 -10.44 9.54
N ASP A 84 -22.21 -11.69 9.37
CA ASP A 84 -23.26 -12.29 10.22
C ASP A 84 -22.78 -12.41 11.66
N ASP A 85 -21.55 -12.88 11.86
CA ASP A 85 -20.91 -12.98 13.18
C ASP A 85 -20.61 -11.62 13.80
N LEU A 86 -20.44 -10.56 12.99
CA LEU A 86 -20.15 -9.20 13.45
C LEU A 86 -21.42 -8.49 13.94
N ASP A 87 -22.58 -8.83 13.39
CA ASP A 87 -23.85 -8.22 13.78
C ASP A 87 -24.21 -8.64 15.22
N GLY A 88 -24.44 -7.64 16.07
CA GLY A 88 -24.74 -7.86 17.49
C GLY A 88 -23.61 -8.43 18.37
N GLU A 89 -22.38 -8.65 17.87
CA GLU A 89 -21.30 -9.24 18.69
C GLU A 89 -20.93 -8.32 19.88
N PRO A 90 -21.13 -8.76 21.15
CA PRO A 90 -20.94 -7.90 22.30
C PRO A 90 -19.47 -7.76 22.71
N ARG A 91 -18.61 -8.75 22.42
CA ARG A 91 -17.22 -8.78 22.89
C ARG A 91 -16.31 -7.96 21.98
N ARG A 92 -15.70 -6.92 22.54
CA ARG A 92 -14.78 -6.01 21.82
C ARG A 92 -13.66 -6.75 21.10
N ASP A 93 -13.00 -7.69 21.77
CA ASP A 93 -11.85 -8.43 21.20
C ASP A 93 -12.27 -9.35 20.05
N ARG A 94 -13.49 -9.91 20.10
CA ARG A 94 -14.03 -10.70 18.99
C ARG A 94 -14.40 -9.80 17.83
N ARG A 95 -15.05 -8.65 18.07
CA ARG A 95 -15.33 -7.65 17.01
C ARG A 95 -14.06 -7.20 16.31
N HIS A 96 -12.98 -6.92 17.05
CA HIS A 96 -11.71 -6.52 16.45
C HIS A 96 -11.14 -7.61 15.54
N LEU A 97 -11.18 -8.88 15.96
CA LEU A 97 -10.75 -10.00 15.13
C LEU A 97 -11.62 -10.13 13.86
N LEU A 98 -12.94 -10.06 13.98
CA LEU A 98 -13.85 -10.13 12.83
C LEU A 98 -13.58 -9.02 11.81
N LEU A 99 -13.39 -7.78 12.27
CA LEU A 99 -13.01 -6.65 11.41
C LEU A 99 -11.66 -6.89 10.71
N ALA A 100 -10.66 -7.41 11.43
CA ALA A 100 -9.35 -7.71 10.85
C ALA A 100 -9.43 -8.83 9.79
N LEU A 101 -10.26 -9.87 10.02
CA LEU A 101 -10.50 -10.92 9.03
C LEU A 101 -11.26 -10.40 7.80
N LEU A 102 -12.20 -9.47 7.98
CA LEU A 102 -12.86 -8.78 6.88
C LEU A 102 -11.89 -7.91 6.06
N GLU A 103 -10.93 -7.25 6.72
CA GLU A 103 -9.87 -6.49 6.04
C GLU A 103 -8.98 -7.39 5.17
N VAL A 104 -8.66 -8.61 5.62
CA VAL A 104 -7.91 -9.60 4.84
C VAL A 104 -8.63 -9.95 3.53
N HIS A 105 -9.97 -10.04 3.55
CA HIS A 105 -10.75 -10.31 2.34
C HIS A 105 -10.66 -9.19 1.31
N GLY A 106 -10.50 -7.93 1.73
CA GLY A 106 -10.35 -6.80 0.82
C GLY A 106 -11.65 -6.46 0.07
N ALA A 107 -11.58 -6.30 -1.25
CA ALA A 107 -12.69 -5.81 -2.08
C ALA A 107 -14.03 -6.57 -1.90
N PRO A 108 -14.07 -7.92 -1.86
CA PRO A 108 -15.29 -8.67 -1.56
C PRO A 108 -15.95 -8.28 -0.23
N ALA A 109 -15.18 -8.15 0.85
CA ALA A 109 -15.70 -7.74 2.15
C ALA A 109 -16.20 -6.29 2.16
N ARG A 110 -15.50 -5.40 1.46
CA ARG A 110 -15.97 -4.02 1.29
C ARG A 110 -17.32 -3.95 0.56
N ARG A 111 -17.47 -4.75 -0.51
CA ARG A 111 -18.71 -4.83 -1.29
C ARG A 111 -19.86 -5.35 -0.44
N ALA A 112 -19.66 -6.48 0.24
CA ALA A 112 -20.66 -7.06 1.13
C ALA A 112 -21.02 -6.10 2.28
N ALA A 113 -20.04 -5.39 2.87
CA ALA A 113 -20.30 -4.39 3.90
C ALA A 113 -21.13 -3.21 3.37
N PHE A 114 -20.86 -2.76 2.14
CA PHE A 114 -21.64 -1.70 1.50
C PHE A 114 -23.09 -2.14 1.22
N GLU A 115 -23.29 -3.35 0.70
CA GLU A 115 -24.62 -3.91 0.44
C GLU A 115 -25.44 -4.00 1.74
N ARG A 116 -24.85 -4.49 2.83
CA ARG A 116 -25.51 -4.53 4.15
C ARG A 116 -25.79 -3.13 4.71
N LEU A 117 -24.90 -2.17 4.48
CA LEU A 117 -25.12 -0.79 4.89
C LEU A 117 -26.31 -0.19 4.15
N VAL A 118 -26.43 -0.43 2.84
CA VAL A 118 -27.61 -0.04 2.04
C VAL A 118 -28.88 -0.73 2.54
N ALA A 119 -28.82 -2.03 2.81
CA ALA A 119 -29.97 -2.78 3.34
C ALA A 119 -30.44 -2.26 4.71
N SER A 120 -29.52 -1.77 5.54
CA SER A 120 -29.85 -1.23 6.88
C SER A 120 -30.70 0.04 6.87
N PHE A 121 -30.97 0.65 5.70
CA PHE A 121 -31.92 1.76 5.60
C PHE A 121 -33.37 1.31 5.40
N ALA A 122 -33.60 0.06 5.01
CA ALA A 122 -34.95 -0.46 4.78
C ALA A 122 -35.72 -0.70 6.09
N ASP A 123 -35.00 -0.94 7.19
CA ASP A 123 -35.55 -1.13 8.52
C ASP A 123 -34.84 -0.17 9.49
N PRO A 124 -35.48 0.92 9.94
CA PRO A 124 -34.90 1.84 10.90
C PRO A 124 -34.92 1.20 12.31
N GLY A 125 -34.08 0.21 12.54
CA GLY A 125 -34.12 -0.54 13.78
C GLY A 125 -33.30 0.05 14.94
N GLU A 126 -33.07 -0.81 15.92
CA GLU A 126 -32.65 -0.51 17.28
C GLU A 126 -31.19 0.01 17.40
N ASP A 127 -30.79 0.41 18.60
CA ASP A 127 -29.41 0.87 18.89
C ASP A 127 -28.34 -0.16 18.47
N SER A 128 -28.64 -1.46 18.58
CA SER A 128 -27.78 -2.56 18.10
C SER A 128 -27.42 -2.41 16.61
N GLN A 129 -28.38 -2.01 15.77
CA GLN A 129 -28.15 -1.76 14.35
C GLN A 129 -27.25 -0.55 14.11
N ARG A 130 -27.21 0.43 15.02
CA ARG A 130 -26.34 1.61 14.92
C ARG A 130 -24.88 1.28 15.21
N PHE A 131 -24.62 0.38 16.16
CA PHE A 131 -23.28 -0.17 16.36
C PHE A 131 -22.81 -0.98 15.14
N TYR A 132 -23.72 -1.73 14.53
CA TYR A 132 -23.41 -2.49 13.33
C TYR A 132 -23.12 -1.57 12.13
N GLN A 133 -23.96 -0.57 11.85
CA GLN A 133 -23.72 0.46 10.83
C GLN A 133 -22.35 1.13 11.01
N ARG A 134 -21.99 1.49 12.25
CA ARG A 134 -20.69 2.05 12.60
C ARG A 134 -19.53 1.14 12.16
N ASN A 135 -19.64 -0.17 12.37
CA ASN A 135 -18.62 -1.13 11.96
C ASN A 135 -18.55 -1.28 10.43
N LEU A 136 -19.70 -1.31 9.74
CA LEU A 136 -19.75 -1.34 8.28
C LEU A 136 -19.06 -0.12 7.66
N ILE A 137 -19.35 1.09 8.17
CA ILE A 137 -18.71 2.33 7.70
C ILE A 137 -17.19 2.30 7.95
N ALA A 138 -16.76 1.74 9.09
CA ALA A 138 -15.34 1.59 9.39
C ALA A 138 -14.63 0.68 8.37
N LEU A 139 -15.28 -0.41 7.91
CA LEU A 139 -14.75 -1.27 6.86
C LEU A 139 -14.62 -0.54 5.53
N LEU A 140 -15.62 0.27 5.14
CA LEU A 140 -15.56 1.08 3.90
C LEU A 140 -14.39 2.07 3.91
N ARG A 141 -13.99 2.54 5.09
CA ARG A 141 -12.88 3.47 5.31
C ARG A 141 -11.51 2.80 5.32
N ARG A 142 -11.43 1.57 5.86
CA ARG A 142 -10.17 0.84 6.06
C ARG A 142 -9.78 0.01 4.84
N ILE A 143 -10.77 -0.52 4.12
CA ILE A 143 -10.55 -1.30 2.91
C ILE A 143 -10.58 -0.36 1.70
N PRO A 144 -9.52 -0.33 0.87
CA PRO A 144 -9.46 0.51 -0.33
C PRO A 144 -10.67 0.31 -1.23
N ARG A 145 -11.20 1.41 -1.77
CA ARG A 145 -12.34 1.40 -2.69
C ARG A 145 -11.92 0.84 -4.06
N PRO A 146 -12.55 -0.24 -4.55
CA PRO A 146 -12.33 -0.73 -5.91
C PRO A 146 -12.71 0.31 -6.97
N ALA A 147 -12.05 0.30 -8.13
CA ALA A 147 -12.32 1.23 -9.21
C ALA A 147 -13.74 1.11 -9.78
N ASP A 148 -14.30 -0.10 -9.78
CA ASP A 148 -15.63 -0.47 -10.28
C ASP A 148 -16.76 -0.22 -9.27
N ALA A 149 -16.45 0.21 -8.03
CA ALA A 149 -17.47 0.46 -7.02
C ALA A 149 -18.44 1.59 -7.47
N PRO A 150 -19.72 1.58 -7.02
CA PRO A 150 -20.70 2.60 -7.39
C PRO A 150 -20.51 3.90 -6.58
N LEU A 151 -19.72 4.85 -7.10
CA LEU A 151 -19.34 6.08 -6.36
C LEU A 151 -20.55 6.89 -5.92
N GLU A 152 -21.48 7.15 -6.85
CA GLU A 152 -22.65 7.98 -6.60
C GLU A 152 -23.55 7.39 -5.52
N GLN A 153 -23.78 6.08 -5.55
CA GLN A 153 -24.59 5.41 -4.53
C GLN A 153 -23.91 5.44 -3.16
N GLU A 154 -22.59 5.21 -3.12
CA GLU A 154 -21.82 5.28 -1.88
C GLU A 154 -21.83 6.68 -1.27
N LEU A 155 -21.70 7.70 -2.13
CA LEU A 155 -21.80 9.11 -1.76
C LEU A 155 -23.17 9.44 -1.17
N GLU A 156 -24.26 9.04 -1.82
CA GLU A 156 -25.64 9.25 -1.32
C GLU A 156 -25.85 8.62 0.06
N VAL A 157 -25.38 7.40 0.24
CA VAL A 157 -25.48 6.66 1.51
C VAL A 157 -24.72 7.38 2.62
N LEU A 158 -23.47 7.76 2.38
CA LEU A 158 -22.65 8.45 3.38
C LEU A 158 -23.20 9.84 3.70
N ILE A 159 -23.70 10.59 2.72
CA ILE A 159 -24.36 11.89 2.95
C ILE A 159 -25.56 11.72 3.90
N LYS A 160 -26.40 10.70 3.67
CA LYS A 160 -27.53 10.39 4.56
C LYS A 160 -27.07 10.02 5.97
N LEU A 161 -25.97 9.27 6.10
CA LEU A 161 -25.41 8.87 7.40
C LEU A 161 -24.80 10.03 8.18
N THR A 162 -24.33 11.07 7.50
CA THR A 162 -23.85 12.29 8.18
C THR A 162 -24.95 13.23 8.67
N ALA A 163 -26.24 12.97 8.38
CA ALA A 163 -27.33 13.84 8.84
C ALA A 163 -27.38 13.94 10.37
N THR A 164 -27.52 15.17 10.90
CA THR A 164 -27.45 15.48 12.34
C THR A 164 -28.43 14.71 13.22
N ARG A 165 -29.53 14.19 12.65
CA ARG A 165 -30.49 13.32 13.35
C ARG A 165 -29.97 11.93 13.69
N ASN A 166 -28.89 11.47 13.06
CA ASN A 166 -28.31 10.16 13.35
C ASN A 166 -27.51 10.20 14.66
N LEU A 167 -27.28 9.02 15.25
CA LEU A 167 -26.53 8.92 16.50
C LEU A 167 -25.06 9.34 16.30
N PRO A 168 -24.42 9.95 17.32
CA PRO A 168 -23.03 10.39 17.23
C PRO A 168 -22.05 9.28 16.87
N ILE A 169 -22.31 8.04 17.33
CA ILE A 169 -21.47 6.87 17.01
C ILE A 169 -21.38 6.58 15.50
N VAL A 170 -22.47 6.82 14.76
CA VAL A 170 -22.51 6.68 13.30
C VAL A 170 -21.84 7.89 12.65
N LEU A 171 -22.17 9.10 13.11
CA LEU A 171 -21.62 10.35 12.58
C LEU A 171 -20.08 10.39 12.66
N LYS A 172 -19.50 9.95 13.79
CA LYS A 172 -18.05 9.92 14.03
C LYS A 172 -17.29 9.04 13.03
N GLU A 173 -17.92 7.99 12.49
CA GLU A 173 -17.32 7.21 11.40
C GLU A 173 -17.71 7.72 10.01
N ALA A 174 -18.96 8.16 9.81
CA ALA A 174 -19.45 8.60 8.50
C ALA A 174 -18.74 9.85 7.98
N ILE A 175 -18.52 10.86 8.84
CA ILE A 175 -17.85 12.13 8.47
C ILE A 175 -16.44 11.90 7.88
N PRO A 176 -15.51 11.22 8.57
CA PRO A 176 -14.19 10.98 8.02
C PRO A 176 -14.22 10.07 6.79
N THR A 177 -15.15 9.11 6.70
CA THR A 177 -15.29 8.26 5.50
C THR A 177 -15.76 9.08 4.30
N LEU A 178 -16.75 9.96 4.48
CA LEU A 178 -17.20 10.89 3.44
C LEU A 178 -16.05 11.81 2.96
N GLY A 179 -15.21 12.29 3.89
CA GLY A 179 -14.05 13.11 3.56
C GLY A 179 -12.90 12.40 2.82
N GLN A 180 -12.86 11.06 2.84
CA GLN A 180 -11.88 10.28 2.08
C GLN A 180 -12.26 10.15 0.60
N LEU A 181 -13.53 10.35 0.22
CA LEU A 181 -13.96 10.24 -1.17
C LEU A 181 -13.42 11.35 -2.08
N LYS A 182 -12.97 12.48 -1.51
CA LYS A 182 -12.45 13.65 -2.25
C LYS A 182 -13.39 14.15 -3.36
N HIS A 183 -14.69 14.04 -3.12
CA HIS A 183 -15.71 14.43 -4.08
C HIS A 183 -16.25 15.85 -3.78
N PRO A 184 -16.47 16.73 -4.78
CA PRO A 184 -16.94 18.11 -4.54
C PRO A 184 -18.26 18.19 -3.76
N ARG A 185 -19.20 17.27 -4.04
CA ARG A 185 -20.47 17.20 -3.28
C ARG A 185 -20.27 16.73 -1.83
N ALA A 186 -19.29 15.86 -1.58
CA ALA A 186 -18.96 15.45 -0.21
C ALA A 186 -18.41 16.64 0.59
N GLU A 187 -17.56 17.46 -0.05
CA GLU A 187 -17.05 18.69 0.53
C GLU A 187 -18.17 19.66 0.90
N GLN A 188 -19.06 19.98 -0.04
CA GLN A 188 -20.20 20.87 0.21
C GLN A 188 -21.06 20.40 1.38
N VAL A 189 -21.35 19.09 1.44
CA VAL A 189 -22.11 18.50 2.56
C VAL A 189 -21.35 18.65 3.87
N LEU A 190 -20.04 18.43 3.90
CA LEU A 190 -19.24 18.60 5.13
C LEU A 190 -19.17 20.06 5.59
N ILE A 191 -19.12 21.03 4.66
CA ILE A 191 -19.23 22.46 4.99
C ILE A 191 -20.58 22.75 5.64
N SER A 192 -21.68 22.26 5.05
CA SER A 192 -23.02 22.41 5.64
C SER A 192 -23.13 21.73 7.02
N ARG A 193 -22.54 20.54 7.21
CA ARG A 193 -22.53 19.85 8.50
C ARG A 193 -21.75 20.63 9.56
N LEU A 194 -20.63 21.24 9.20
CA LEU A 194 -19.88 22.11 10.11
C LEU A 194 -20.77 23.24 10.64
N GLN A 195 -21.48 23.93 9.75
CA GLN A 195 -22.40 25.02 10.08
C GLN A 195 -23.58 24.52 10.95
N GLU A 196 -24.18 23.39 10.61
CA GLU A 196 -25.28 22.80 11.37
C GLU A 196 -24.85 22.45 12.81
N PHE A 197 -23.65 21.87 13.01
CA PHE A 197 -23.14 21.58 14.34
C PHE A 197 -22.84 22.84 15.16
N GLU A 198 -22.35 23.91 14.52
CA GLU A 198 -22.20 25.21 15.18
C GLU A 198 -23.56 25.76 15.64
N GLU A 199 -24.56 25.74 14.76
CA GLU A 199 -25.91 26.20 15.10
C GLU A 199 -26.50 25.41 16.25
N MET A 200 -26.30 24.09 16.29
CA MET A 200 -26.75 23.24 17.40
C MET A 200 -26.14 23.64 18.75
N LEU A 201 -24.88 24.11 18.77
CA LEU A 201 -24.23 24.59 20.00
C LEU A 201 -24.63 26.02 20.38
N LEU A 202 -25.02 26.84 19.41
CA LEU A 202 -25.39 28.24 19.62
C LEU A 202 -26.87 28.43 19.96
N ARG A 203 -27.75 27.52 19.53
CA ARG A 203 -29.18 27.58 19.81
C ARG A 203 -29.47 27.25 21.27
N SER A 204 -30.27 28.11 21.90
CA SER A 204 -30.87 27.85 23.22
C SER A 204 -32.08 26.93 23.04
N GLY A 205 -31.96 25.65 23.39
CA GLY A 205 -33.04 24.67 23.28
C GLY A 205 -32.60 23.26 23.69
N GLN A 206 -33.53 22.31 23.60
CA GLN A 206 -33.20 20.90 23.82
C GLN A 206 -32.31 20.40 22.67
N ALA A 207 -31.04 20.16 22.97
CA ALA A 207 -30.08 19.67 21.98
C ALA A 207 -30.37 18.20 21.64
N LEU A 208 -30.25 17.85 20.35
CA LEU A 208 -30.40 16.48 19.86
C LEU A 208 -29.35 15.52 20.45
N HIS A 209 -28.15 16.04 20.72
CA HIS A 209 -27.00 15.30 21.23
C HIS A 209 -26.38 16.06 22.39
N ALA A 210 -25.63 15.35 23.24
CA ALA A 210 -24.82 15.96 24.28
C ALA A 210 -23.83 16.97 23.70
N ARG A 211 -23.52 18.02 24.46
CA ARG A 211 -22.65 19.12 23.99
C ARG A 211 -21.26 18.60 23.60
N GLU A 212 -20.70 17.70 24.40
CA GLU A 212 -19.39 17.08 24.21
C GLU A 212 -19.34 16.27 22.91
N GLU A 213 -20.45 15.61 22.57
CA GLU A 213 -20.60 14.85 21.33
C GLU A 213 -20.57 15.77 20.11
N ILE A 214 -21.28 16.90 20.16
CA ILE A 214 -21.29 17.87 19.05
C ILE A 214 -19.91 18.52 18.86
N LEU A 215 -19.20 18.83 19.95
CA LEU A 215 -17.82 19.35 19.88
C LEU A 215 -16.87 18.36 19.19
N LEU A 216 -16.97 17.07 19.51
CA LEU A 216 -16.18 16.03 18.86
C LEU A 216 -16.55 15.88 17.37
N LEU A 217 -17.81 16.10 17.00
CA LEU A 217 -18.24 16.10 15.60
C LEU A 217 -17.70 17.31 14.83
N LEU A 218 -17.59 18.49 15.48
CA LEU A 218 -16.89 19.64 14.91
C LEU A 218 -15.41 19.33 14.66
N ASP A 219 -14.71 18.71 15.62
CA ASP A 219 -13.30 18.29 15.43
C ASP A 219 -13.16 17.39 14.21
N ARG A 220 -13.99 16.33 14.12
CA ARG A 220 -13.94 15.37 13.01
C ARG A 220 -14.28 16.01 11.67
N THR A 221 -15.21 16.97 11.64
CA THR A 221 -15.62 17.67 10.42
C THR A 221 -14.54 18.64 9.96
N ALA A 222 -13.95 19.42 10.87
CA ALA A 222 -12.85 20.31 10.57
C ALA A 222 -11.63 19.53 10.04
N SER A 223 -11.25 18.43 10.70
CA SER A 223 -10.15 17.57 10.22
C SER A 223 -10.46 16.95 8.85
N ALA A 224 -11.71 16.56 8.58
CA ALA A 224 -12.10 16.01 7.29
C ALA A 224 -12.01 17.06 6.17
N LEU A 225 -12.53 18.28 6.41
CA LEU A 225 -12.45 19.42 5.49
C LEU A 225 -11.01 19.86 5.25
N ALA A 226 -10.20 19.98 6.31
CA ALA A 226 -8.79 20.33 6.17
C ALA A 226 -8.08 19.37 5.21
N ARG A 227 -8.34 18.06 5.32
CA ARG A 227 -7.74 17.06 4.40
C ARG A 227 -8.18 17.20 2.95
N PHE A 228 -9.26 17.91 2.60
CA PHE A 228 -9.59 18.17 1.18
C PHE A 228 -8.55 19.06 0.52
N GLY A 229 -8.05 20.08 1.24
CA GLY A 229 -7.09 21.06 0.72
C GLY A 229 -7.64 21.95 -0.39
N SER A 230 -8.95 21.95 -0.62
CA SER A 230 -9.58 22.85 -1.59
C SER A 230 -9.76 24.25 -0.99
N PRO A 231 -9.85 25.30 -1.83
CA PRO A 231 -10.03 26.68 -1.38
C PRO A 231 -11.23 26.86 -0.45
N SER A 232 -12.37 26.27 -0.83
CA SER A 232 -13.64 26.34 -0.08
C SER A 232 -13.59 25.59 1.24
N ALA A 233 -12.99 24.39 1.28
CA ALA A 233 -12.84 23.65 2.52
C ALA A 233 -11.90 24.37 3.51
N CYS A 234 -10.77 24.89 3.03
CA CYS A 234 -9.84 25.69 3.82
C CYS A 234 -10.53 26.95 4.38
N ALA A 235 -11.27 27.68 3.54
CA ALA A 235 -12.02 28.86 3.96
C ALA A 235 -13.04 28.55 5.06
N ALA A 236 -13.77 27.43 4.95
CA ALA A 236 -14.75 27.00 5.95
C ALA A 236 -14.10 26.67 7.31
N VAL A 237 -12.97 25.96 7.31
CA VAL A 237 -12.20 25.67 8.54
C VAL A 237 -11.68 26.96 9.18
N VAL A 238 -11.19 27.91 8.38
CA VAL A 238 -10.70 29.20 8.87
C VAL A 238 -11.83 30.06 9.42
N GLU A 239 -12.98 30.11 8.75
CA GLU A 239 -14.14 30.83 9.25
C GLU A 239 -14.59 30.26 10.61
N HIS A 240 -14.71 28.94 10.71
CA HIS A 240 -15.04 28.25 11.96
C HIS A 240 -14.02 28.55 13.07
N GLY A 241 -12.74 28.35 12.80
CA GLY A 241 -11.70 28.44 13.83
C GLY A 241 -11.45 29.86 14.35
N LEU A 242 -11.85 30.89 13.59
CA LEU A 242 -11.75 32.29 14.01
C LEU A 242 -13.00 32.81 14.75
N ARG A 243 -14.03 31.96 14.94
CA ARG A 243 -15.20 32.31 15.74
C ARG A 243 -14.84 32.46 17.22
N LYS A 244 -15.46 33.45 17.88
CA LYS A 244 -15.17 33.83 19.27
C LYS A 244 -16.17 33.29 20.30
N GLN A 245 -17.22 32.60 19.84
CA GLN A 245 -18.27 32.06 20.67
C GLN A 245 -17.73 30.90 21.51
N ALA A 246 -17.69 31.06 22.84
CA ALA A 246 -17.18 30.05 23.77
C ALA A 246 -17.95 28.71 23.71
N GLN A 247 -19.21 28.74 23.25
CA GLN A 247 -20.04 27.56 23.05
C GLN A 247 -19.40 26.55 22.09
N LEU A 248 -18.61 27.02 21.11
CA LEU A 248 -17.94 26.22 20.08
C LEU A 248 -16.68 25.49 20.59
N GLY A 249 -16.35 25.64 21.88
CA GLY A 249 -15.15 25.05 22.49
C GLY A 249 -13.88 25.69 21.96
N GLU A 250 -12.82 24.89 21.79
CA GLU A 250 -11.53 25.35 21.28
C GLU A 250 -11.53 25.46 19.75
N ALA A 251 -12.38 26.33 19.19
CA ALA A 251 -12.51 26.49 17.74
C ALA A 251 -11.17 26.82 17.06
N MET A 252 -10.35 27.68 17.68
CA MET A 252 -9.04 28.05 17.14
C MET A 252 -8.06 26.86 17.10
N ALA A 253 -8.20 25.88 18.01
CA ALA A 253 -7.34 24.70 18.02
C ALA A 253 -7.48 23.86 16.74
N ARG A 254 -8.68 23.84 16.15
CA ARG A 254 -8.97 23.12 14.89
C ARG A 254 -8.26 23.73 13.67
N LEU A 255 -7.80 24.98 13.73
CA LEU A 255 -6.98 25.57 12.67
C LEU A 255 -5.65 24.81 12.49
N ALA A 256 -5.16 24.14 13.53
CA ALA A 256 -3.95 23.33 13.45
C ALA A 256 -4.06 22.18 12.43
N ASP A 257 -5.29 21.74 12.09
CA ASP A 257 -5.51 20.70 11.07
C ASP A 257 -5.14 21.17 9.65
N LEU A 258 -5.02 22.48 9.43
CA LEU A 258 -4.49 23.05 8.18
C LEU A 258 -2.96 22.97 8.08
N GLY A 259 -2.29 22.63 9.18
CA GLY A 259 -0.85 22.40 9.19
C GLY A 259 -0.44 21.30 8.20
N GLY A 260 0.70 21.48 7.54
CA GLY A 260 1.15 20.58 6.47
C GLY A 260 0.67 20.96 5.07
N GLN A 261 -0.22 21.94 4.95
CA GLN A 261 -0.74 22.42 3.66
C GLN A 261 -0.14 23.77 3.28
N ASP A 262 0.15 23.94 2.00
CA ASP A 262 0.54 25.24 1.46
C ASP A 262 -0.71 26.05 1.10
N LEU A 263 -1.03 27.05 1.92
CA LEU A 263 -2.15 27.95 1.71
C LEU A 263 -1.78 29.17 0.85
N SER A 264 -0.55 29.25 0.32
CA SER A 264 -0.06 30.40 -0.46
C SER A 264 -0.93 30.77 -1.67
N PRO A 265 -1.58 29.81 -2.38
CA PRO A 265 -2.54 30.15 -3.44
C PRO A 265 -3.74 30.95 -2.93
N GLU A 266 -4.16 30.73 -1.69
CA GLU A 266 -5.36 31.31 -1.07
C GLU A 266 -5.06 32.61 -0.33
N LYS A 267 -4.71 33.66 -1.08
CA LYS A 267 -4.25 34.95 -0.54
C LYS A 267 -5.18 35.54 0.53
N GLU A 268 -6.49 35.43 0.35
CA GLU A 268 -7.47 35.94 1.33
C GLU A 268 -7.47 35.15 2.64
N VAL A 269 -7.35 33.82 2.55
CA VAL A 269 -7.25 32.94 3.71
C VAL A 269 -5.98 33.22 4.49
N VAL A 270 -4.84 33.34 3.79
CA VAL A 270 -3.55 33.72 4.38
C VAL A 270 -3.66 35.08 5.08
N ALA A 271 -4.25 36.07 4.44
CA ALA A 271 -4.41 37.41 5.02
C ALA A 271 -5.28 37.38 6.30
N LYS A 272 -6.37 36.60 6.31
CA LYS A 272 -7.21 36.41 7.51
C LYS A 272 -6.44 35.77 8.66
N LEU A 273 -5.68 34.71 8.40
CA LEU A 273 -4.88 34.01 9.41
C LEU A 273 -3.74 34.88 9.95
N VAL A 274 -3.01 35.60 9.10
CA VAL A 274 -1.96 36.55 9.52
C VAL A 274 -2.55 37.69 10.37
N LYS A 275 -3.71 38.22 9.97
CA LYS A 275 -4.43 39.23 10.76
C LYS A 275 -4.85 38.70 12.13
N ALA A 276 -5.37 37.47 12.18
CA ALA A 276 -5.73 36.82 13.44
C ALA A 276 -4.51 36.60 14.33
N LEU A 277 -3.41 36.10 13.77
CA LEU A 277 -2.15 35.86 14.49
C LEU A 277 -1.62 37.15 15.11
N ARG A 278 -1.56 38.24 14.33
CA ARG A 278 -1.18 39.56 14.84
C ARG A 278 -2.11 40.04 15.97
N GLY A 279 -3.40 39.76 15.84
CA GLY A 279 -4.41 40.09 16.84
C GLY A 279 -4.27 39.31 18.15
N GLU A 280 -3.74 38.08 18.13
CA GLU A 280 -3.53 37.24 19.31
C GLU A 280 -2.18 37.45 20.00
N LEU A 281 -1.22 38.10 19.34
CA LEU A 281 0.10 38.36 19.94
C LEU A 281 0.01 39.19 21.24
N PRO A 282 0.88 38.91 22.23
CA PRO A 282 0.99 39.72 23.43
C PRO A 282 1.39 41.16 23.11
N LEU A 283 0.77 42.13 23.78
CA LEU A 283 1.19 43.53 23.73
C LEU A 283 2.23 43.77 24.82
N LYS A 284 3.40 44.29 24.44
CA LYS A 284 4.40 44.82 25.38
C LYS A 284 4.11 46.32 25.54
N VAL A 285 3.58 46.72 26.71
CA VAL A 285 3.42 48.13 27.07
C VAL A 285 4.24 48.38 28.33
N LEU A 286 5.24 49.27 28.25
CA LEU A 286 6.06 49.71 29.39
C LEU A 286 6.66 48.57 30.24
N GLY A 287 7.14 47.50 29.60
CA GLY A 287 7.78 46.36 30.30
C GLY A 287 6.81 45.36 30.94
N LEU A 288 5.50 45.60 30.87
CA LEU A 288 4.46 44.65 31.30
C LEU A 288 3.91 43.89 30.08
N VAL A 289 3.97 42.56 30.15
CA VAL A 289 3.38 41.66 29.14
C VAL A 289 1.94 41.37 29.56
N PHE A 290 0.97 41.84 28.77
CA PHE A 290 -0.42 41.40 28.92
C PHE A 290 -0.57 40.01 28.30
N GLN A 291 -0.75 38.99 29.13
CA GLN A 291 -0.91 37.60 28.68
C GLN A 291 -2.23 37.44 27.92
N LYS A 292 -2.15 37.27 26.61
CA LYS A 292 -3.18 36.56 25.83
C LYS A 292 -2.87 35.06 25.90
N LYS A 293 -3.87 34.22 25.61
CA LYS A 293 -3.71 32.76 25.65
C LYS A 293 -2.60 32.35 24.67
N HIS A 294 -1.45 31.95 25.19
CA HIS A 294 -0.29 31.53 24.40
C HIS A 294 -0.63 30.39 23.42
N GLU A 295 -1.61 29.54 23.78
CA GLU A 295 -2.12 28.45 22.95
C GLU A 295 -2.73 28.91 21.63
N ASN A 296 -3.48 30.03 21.61
CA ASN A 296 -4.09 30.58 20.39
C ASN A 296 -3.03 30.94 19.34
N VAL A 297 -1.94 31.57 19.79
CA VAL A 297 -0.80 31.93 18.94
C VAL A 297 -0.15 30.67 18.36
N LEU A 298 0.02 29.63 19.17
CA LEU A 298 0.56 28.34 18.72
C LEU A 298 -0.33 27.67 17.67
N HIS A 299 -1.65 27.68 17.83
CA HIS A 299 -2.57 27.09 16.84
C HIS A 299 -2.49 27.80 15.49
N LEU A 300 -2.43 29.14 15.50
CA LEU A 300 -2.30 29.94 14.27
C LEU A 300 -0.92 29.76 13.60
N ILE A 301 0.16 29.63 14.37
CA ILE A 301 1.48 29.30 13.84
C ILE A 301 1.48 27.90 13.21
N ARG A 302 0.88 26.90 13.86
CA ARG A 302 0.74 25.55 13.30
C ARG A 302 -0.07 25.53 12.01
N ALA A 303 -1.16 26.29 11.94
CA ALA A 303 -1.95 26.42 10.72
C ALA A 303 -1.15 26.99 9.54
N LEU A 304 -0.21 27.90 9.81
CA LEU A 304 0.61 28.59 8.81
C LEU A 304 1.99 27.93 8.59
N SER A 305 2.33 26.86 9.31
CA SER A 305 3.71 26.34 9.38
C SER A 305 4.25 25.76 8.08
N SER A 306 3.37 25.49 7.11
CA SER A 306 3.71 24.94 5.79
C SER A 306 3.35 25.89 4.65
N THR A 307 3.07 27.17 4.95
CA THR A 307 2.68 28.19 3.99
C THR A 307 3.81 29.21 3.79
N PRO A 308 4.71 29.05 2.80
CA PRO A 308 5.87 29.91 2.58
C PRO A 308 5.54 31.29 1.97
N ALA A 309 4.31 31.78 2.10
CA ALA A 309 3.89 33.08 1.58
C ALA A 309 4.70 34.24 2.22
N PRO A 310 5.04 35.32 1.47
CA PRO A 310 5.83 36.43 1.98
C PRO A 310 5.28 37.06 3.27
N ALA A 311 3.95 37.22 3.34
CA ALA A 311 3.29 37.77 4.52
C ALA A 311 3.43 36.87 5.77
N VAL A 312 3.49 35.55 5.59
CA VAL A 312 3.69 34.58 6.68
C VAL A 312 5.14 34.60 7.14
N ARG A 313 6.10 34.61 6.20
CA ARG A 313 7.53 34.73 6.52
C ARG A 313 7.81 35.97 7.34
N GLN A 314 7.35 37.13 6.86
CA GLN A 314 7.51 38.41 7.56
C GLN A 314 6.90 38.36 8.98
N MET A 315 5.70 37.79 9.11
CA MET A 315 5.03 37.66 10.41
C MET A 315 5.79 36.75 11.37
N PHE A 316 6.35 35.63 10.90
CA PHE A 316 7.14 34.72 11.73
C PHE A 316 8.49 35.29 12.11
N GLU A 317 9.18 35.98 11.19
CA GLU A 317 10.43 36.70 11.48
C GLU A 317 10.21 37.76 12.57
N GLU A 318 9.14 38.55 12.45
CA GLU A 318 8.74 39.54 13.45
C GLU A 318 8.48 38.89 14.82
N ILE A 319 7.83 37.73 14.86
CA ILE A 319 7.57 37.00 16.12
C ILE A 319 8.89 36.53 16.76
N VAL A 320 9.79 35.95 15.98
CA VAL A 320 11.08 35.45 16.48
C VAL A 320 11.93 36.60 17.05
N GLU A 321 11.93 37.75 16.38
CA GLU A 321 12.67 38.93 16.83
C GLU A 321 12.09 39.55 18.10
N ARG A 322 10.76 39.70 18.17
CA ARG A 322 10.09 40.44 19.26
C ARG A 322 9.88 39.62 20.54
N PHE A 323 9.84 38.30 20.42
CA PHE A 323 9.50 37.37 21.51
C PHE A 323 10.54 36.26 21.68
N PRO A 324 11.84 36.58 21.81
CA PRO A 324 12.87 35.57 21.99
C PRO A 324 12.64 34.79 23.29
N GLY A 325 12.77 33.46 23.24
CA GLY A 325 12.59 32.57 24.39
C GLY A 325 11.17 32.07 24.62
N GLU A 326 10.17 32.61 23.91
CA GLU A 326 8.79 32.11 23.97
C GLU A 326 8.61 30.82 23.14
N GLU A 327 7.78 29.90 23.62
CA GLU A 327 7.51 28.63 22.92
C GLU A 327 6.94 28.83 21.51
N PHE A 328 6.06 29.82 21.34
CA PHE A 328 5.48 30.15 20.04
C PHE A 328 6.52 30.77 19.09
N ALA A 329 7.51 31.48 19.60
CA ALA A 329 8.61 31.98 18.78
C ALA A 329 9.52 30.85 18.31
N ALA A 330 9.78 29.85 19.17
CA ALA A 330 10.50 28.63 18.76
C ALA A 330 9.73 27.86 17.68
N ALA A 331 8.40 27.76 17.79
CA ALA A 331 7.55 27.15 16.76
C ALA A 331 7.61 27.91 15.42
N ALA A 332 7.55 29.25 15.44
CA ALA A 332 7.68 30.08 14.25
C ALA A 332 9.07 29.94 13.60
N SER A 333 10.15 29.94 14.41
CA SER A 333 11.52 29.71 13.94
C SER A 333 11.68 28.35 13.25
N LYS A 334 11.12 27.29 13.84
CA LYS A 334 11.11 25.95 13.23
C LYS A 334 10.38 25.94 11.89
N ALA A 335 9.24 26.63 11.78
CA ALA A 335 8.49 26.73 10.52
C ALA A 335 9.27 27.50 9.44
N LEU A 336 9.92 28.61 9.80
CA LEU A 336 10.80 29.37 8.89
C LEU A 336 11.94 28.51 8.35
N ALA A 337 12.58 27.70 9.20
CA ALA A 337 13.62 26.75 8.76
C ALA A 337 13.06 25.71 7.76
N GLY A 338 11.82 25.27 7.97
CA GLY A 338 11.11 24.37 7.06
C GLY A 338 10.83 24.98 5.68
N PHE A 339 10.54 26.29 5.60
CA PHE A 339 10.32 26.98 4.32
C PHE A 339 11.55 26.94 3.41
N GLY A 340 12.76 26.93 3.98
CA GLY A 340 14.02 26.80 3.23
C GLY A 340 14.32 25.37 2.76
N ALA A 341 13.93 24.37 3.56
CA ALA A 341 14.10 22.95 3.19
C ALA A 341 13.14 22.50 2.07
N SER A 342 11.97 23.14 1.96
CA SER A 342 10.97 22.89 0.91
C SER A 342 11.34 23.48 -0.46
N ALA A 343 12.46 24.21 -0.56
CA ALA A 343 13.04 24.69 -1.82
C ALA A 343 13.96 23.64 -2.51
N LYS A 344 14.01 22.40 -1.99
CA LYS A 344 14.45 21.25 -2.78
C LYS A 344 13.28 20.80 -3.67
N PRO A 345 13.51 20.55 -4.98
CA PRO A 345 12.45 20.07 -5.86
C PRO A 345 11.85 18.78 -5.29
N ALA A 346 10.51 18.75 -5.28
CA ALA A 346 9.71 17.62 -4.86
C ALA A 346 9.79 16.51 -5.92
N ASP A 347 10.92 15.80 -5.99
CA ASP A 347 11.07 14.58 -6.80
C ASP A 347 11.76 13.49 -5.98
N ALA A 348 11.08 13.03 -4.94
CA ALA A 348 11.33 11.69 -4.44
C ALA A 348 10.42 10.74 -5.23
N PRO A 349 10.97 9.76 -5.98
CA PRO A 349 10.15 8.81 -6.73
C PRO A 349 9.22 8.07 -5.77
N VAL A 350 7.92 8.12 -6.05
CA VAL A 350 6.91 7.43 -5.25
C VAL A 350 7.07 5.93 -5.48
N THR A 351 7.40 5.20 -4.42
CA THR A 351 7.33 3.75 -4.39
C THR A 351 5.88 3.34 -4.62
N ILE A 352 5.61 2.73 -5.77
CA ILE A 352 4.26 2.25 -6.13
C ILE A 352 4.01 0.88 -5.51
N LEU A 353 5.03 0.02 -5.53
CA LEU A 353 4.92 -1.37 -5.11
C LEU A 353 6.26 -1.84 -4.55
N SER A 354 6.22 -2.57 -3.44
CA SER A 354 7.39 -3.25 -2.89
C SER A 354 6.95 -4.56 -2.25
N GLY A 355 7.82 -5.55 -2.25
CA GLY A 355 7.49 -6.85 -1.67
C GLY A 355 8.65 -7.82 -1.67
N ASP A 356 8.37 -9.03 -1.20
CA ASP A 356 9.31 -10.14 -1.13
C ASP A 356 9.22 -11.00 -2.39
N LEU A 357 10.37 -11.28 -3.01
CA LEU A 357 10.49 -12.12 -4.19
C LEU A 357 10.25 -13.60 -3.90
N GLU A 358 10.47 -14.07 -2.66
CA GLU A 358 10.16 -15.45 -2.25
C GLU A 358 8.66 -15.72 -2.27
N LEU A 359 7.83 -14.71 -1.97
CA LEU A 359 6.38 -14.85 -1.84
C LEU A 359 5.64 -14.69 -3.17
N PHE A 360 6.13 -13.83 -4.07
CA PHE A 360 5.52 -13.61 -5.38
C PHE A 360 6.17 -14.47 -6.48
N GLY A 361 7.48 -14.71 -6.40
CA GLY A 361 8.26 -15.22 -7.52
C GLY A 361 8.34 -14.18 -8.66
N LEU A 362 9.53 -14.04 -9.26
CA LEU A 362 9.75 -13.15 -10.39
C LEU A 362 8.74 -13.33 -11.56
N PRO A 363 8.30 -14.56 -11.94
CA PRO A 363 7.30 -14.73 -13.00
C PRO A 363 5.98 -14.01 -12.73
N ASN A 364 5.38 -14.24 -11.55
CA ASN A 364 4.08 -13.65 -11.21
C ASN A 364 4.19 -12.13 -11.03
N LEU A 365 5.34 -11.64 -10.53
CA LEU A 365 5.61 -10.22 -10.40
C LEU A 365 5.62 -9.52 -11.76
N LEU A 366 6.38 -10.04 -12.73
CA LEU A 366 6.42 -9.45 -14.08
C LEU A 366 5.05 -9.52 -14.75
N GLN A 367 4.34 -10.64 -14.63
CA GLN A 367 2.99 -10.79 -15.19
C GLN A 367 2.00 -9.78 -14.59
N SER A 368 1.99 -9.62 -13.26
CA SER A 368 1.12 -8.65 -12.57
C SER A 368 1.41 -7.22 -13.01
N LEU A 369 2.68 -6.87 -13.18
CA LEU A 369 3.09 -5.55 -13.68
C LEU A 369 2.64 -5.33 -15.13
N GLY A 370 2.75 -6.36 -15.98
CA GLY A 370 2.23 -6.33 -17.35
C GLY A 370 0.72 -6.12 -17.42
N GLU A 371 -0.05 -6.89 -16.64
CA GLU A 371 -1.52 -6.80 -16.59
C GLU A 371 -2.01 -5.45 -16.04
N SER A 372 -1.31 -4.90 -15.03
CA SER A 372 -1.63 -3.58 -14.45
C SER A 372 -1.32 -2.42 -15.39
N ARG A 373 -0.62 -2.66 -16.51
CA ARG A 373 -0.11 -1.65 -17.45
C ARG A 373 0.71 -0.55 -16.77
N GLY A 374 1.39 -0.89 -15.67
CA GLY A 374 2.22 0.04 -14.92
C GLY A 374 3.44 0.51 -15.73
N SER A 375 3.87 1.76 -15.47
CA SER A 375 5.13 2.31 -15.99
C SER A 375 6.04 2.70 -14.83
N GLY A 376 7.33 2.42 -14.96
CA GLY A 376 8.29 2.66 -13.89
C GLY A 376 9.55 1.79 -13.99
N VAL A 377 10.38 1.85 -12.94
CA VAL A 377 11.58 1.01 -12.85
C VAL A 377 11.40 0.01 -11.72
N LEU A 378 11.43 -1.27 -12.06
CA LEU A 378 11.49 -2.38 -11.14
C LEU A 378 12.95 -2.64 -10.78
N THR A 379 13.27 -2.59 -9.49
CA THR A 379 14.58 -2.95 -8.93
C THR A 379 14.43 -4.21 -8.09
N LEU A 380 15.28 -5.21 -8.35
CA LEU A 380 15.36 -6.44 -7.58
C LEU A 380 16.59 -6.38 -6.70
N MET A 381 16.46 -6.77 -5.43
CA MET A 381 17.52 -6.73 -4.43
C MET A 381 17.66 -8.08 -3.74
N ASN A 382 18.89 -8.49 -3.44
CA ASN A 382 19.18 -9.67 -2.60
C ASN A 382 18.87 -9.39 -1.11
N PRO A 383 19.01 -10.38 -0.20
CA PRO A 383 18.76 -10.18 1.23
C PRO A 383 19.71 -9.17 1.88
N GLU A 384 20.89 -8.96 1.30
CA GLU A 384 21.88 -7.96 1.71
C GLU A 384 21.52 -6.53 1.28
N GLY A 385 20.47 -6.36 0.45
CA GLY A 385 19.99 -5.07 -0.04
C GLY A 385 20.72 -4.56 -1.28
N GLU A 386 21.57 -5.38 -1.90
CA GLU A 386 22.27 -5.05 -3.14
C GLU A 386 21.39 -5.31 -4.36
N THR A 387 21.47 -4.42 -5.34
CA THR A 387 20.71 -4.56 -6.59
C THR A 387 21.24 -5.71 -7.42
N VAL A 388 20.40 -6.73 -7.64
CA VAL A 388 20.70 -7.87 -8.51
C VAL A 388 20.22 -7.67 -9.95
N GLY A 389 19.22 -6.81 -10.15
CA GLY A 389 18.76 -6.46 -11.48
C GLY A 389 17.75 -5.32 -11.52
N THR A 390 17.62 -4.71 -12.70
CA THR A 390 16.67 -3.62 -12.96
C THR A 390 15.92 -3.86 -14.27
N ILE A 391 14.60 -3.64 -14.27
CA ILE A 391 13.72 -3.81 -15.43
C ILE A 391 12.86 -2.55 -15.56
N THR A 392 12.91 -1.91 -16.72
CA THR A 392 12.05 -0.76 -17.03
C THR A 392 10.72 -1.26 -17.59
N PHE A 393 9.62 -0.70 -17.11
CA PHE A 393 8.29 -0.95 -17.62
C PHE A 393 7.71 0.30 -18.28
N GLU A 394 7.13 0.11 -19.46
CA GLU A 394 6.44 1.15 -20.25
C GLU A 394 5.07 0.62 -20.65
N ALA A 395 4.01 1.13 -20.00
CA ALA A 395 2.63 0.74 -20.23
C ALA A 395 2.41 -0.79 -20.16
N GLY A 396 3.07 -1.45 -19.20
CA GLY A 396 3.02 -2.92 -19.05
C GLY A 396 3.97 -3.72 -19.93
N LYS A 397 4.82 -3.06 -20.73
CA LYS A 397 5.84 -3.71 -21.58
C LYS A 397 7.23 -3.57 -20.98
N ILE A 398 8.09 -4.54 -21.25
CA ILE A 398 9.48 -4.58 -20.79
C ILE A 398 10.35 -3.73 -21.73
N GLY A 399 11.02 -2.73 -21.18
CA GLY A 399 12.03 -1.91 -21.86
C GLY A 399 13.45 -2.33 -21.45
N ASN A 400 14.29 -1.35 -21.13
CA ASN A 400 15.69 -1.58 -20.73
C ASN A 400 15.79 -2.48 -19.49
N CYS A 401 16.66 -3.50 -19.57
CA CYS A 401 16.88 -4.50 -18.53
C CYS A 401 18.36 -4.67 -18.22
N ARG A 402 18.70 -4.92 -16.95
CA ARG A 402 20.08 -5.21 -16.51
C ARG A 402 20.11 -6.25 -15.39
N ALA A 403 21.12 -7.11 -15.45
CA ALA A 403 21.47 -8.07 -14.41
C ALA A 403 22.99 -8.30 -14.46
N GLY A 404 23.72 -7.77 -13.47
CA GLY A 404 25.18 -7.72 -13.51
C GLY A 404 25.69 -6.97 -14.75
N THR A 405 26.49 -7.63 -15.58
CA THR A 405 27.03 -7.07 -16.85
C THR A 405 26.11 -7.30 -18.06
N ARG A 406 25.02 -8.05 -17.89
CA ARG A 406 24.09 -8.43 -18.98
C ARG A 406 23.03 -7.35 -19.18
N ARG A 407 22.56 -7.22 -20.42
CA ARG A 407 21.56 -6.22 -20.84
C ARG A 407 20.47 -6.84 -21.72
N GLY A 408 19.37 -6.11 -21.89
CA GLY A 408 18.23 -6.55 -22.69
C GLY A 408 17.58 -7.85 -22.20
N GLU A 409 17.08 -8.66 -23.13
CA GLU A 409 16.40 -9.93 -22.85
C GLU A 409 17.26 -10.91 -22.03
N GLU A 410 18.54 -11.01 -22.36
CA GLU A 410 19.49 -11.90 -21.66
C GLU A 410 19.64 -11.54 -20.18
N ALA A 411 19.45 -10.26 -19.82
CA ALA A 411 19.41 -9.85 -18.42
C ALA A 411 18.16 -10.39 -17.71
N VAL A 412 17.01 -10.42 -18.38
CA VAL A 412 15.77 -10.97 -17.81
C VAL A 412 15.90 -12.48 -17.65
N TYR A 413 16.38 -13.19 -18.66
CA TYR A 413 16.58 -14.64 -18.60
C TYR A 413 17.54 -15.04 -17.49
N GLN A 414 18.64 -14.31 -17.33
CA GLN A 414 19.58 -14.56 -16.24
C GLN A 414 18.93 -14.48 -14.86
N LEU A 415 18.02 -13.54 -14.62
CA LEU A 415 17.32 -13.40 -13.33
C LEU A 415 16.43 -14.61 -13.01
N PHE A 416 15.99 -15.36 -14.02
CA PHE A 416 15.25 -16.62 -13.87
C PHE A 416 16.19 -17.81 -13.73
N GLU A 417 17.31 -17.84 -14.45
CA GLU A 417 18.30 -18.92 -14.38
C GLU A 417 18.95 -19.02 -12.99
N THR A 418 19.31 -17.86 -12.42
CA THR A 418 19.89 -17.74 -11.08
C THR A 418 18.98 -16.90 -10.17
N PRO A 419 17.84 -17.46 -9.71
CA PRO A 419 16.92 -16.72 -8.86
C PRO A 419 17.57 -16.46 -7.50
N VAL A 420 17.52 -15.21 -7.05
CA VAL A 420 18.03 -14.82 -5.73
C VAL A 420 16.82 -14.55 -4.83
N PRO A 421 16.76 -15.12 -3.61
CA PRO A 421 15.77 -14.69 -2.62
C PRO A 421 15.97 -13.21 -2.31
N GLY A 422 14.93 -12.47 -1.96
CA GLY A 422 15.11 -11.06 -1.65
C GLY A 422 13.87 -10.22 -1.84
N THR A 423 14.05 -8.95 -2.18
CA THR A 423 12.93 -8.00 -2.28
C THR A 423 12.92 -7.27 -3.61
N PHE A 424 11.79 -6.68 -3.93
CA PHE A 424 11.65 -5.82 -5.10
C PHE A 424 11.03 -4.49 -4.73
N ILE A 425 11.37 -3.45 -5.51
CA ILE A 425 10.78 -2.13 -5.42
C ILE A 425 10.46 -1.64 -6.84
N MET A 426 9.22 -1.21 -7.06
CA MET A 426 8.77 -0.53 -8.26
C MET A 426 8.57 0.96 -7.95
N LYS A 427 9.26 1.81 -8.69
CA LYS A 427 9.16 3.28 -8.57
C LYS A 427 8.46 3.86 -9.79
N SER A 428 7.50 4.77 -9.56
CA SER A 428 6.83 5.49 -10.64
C SER A 428 7.82 6.35 -11.40
N ARG A 429 7.81 6.26 -12.74
CA ARG A 429 8.53 7.22 -13.58
C ARG A 429 7.68 8.47 -13.73
N ARG A 430 7.82 9.42 -12.80
CA ARG A 430 7.52 10.84 -13.05
C ARG A 430 8.87 11.54 -13.04
N GLU A 431 9.43 11.65 -14.24
CA GLU A 431 10.65 12.41 -14.60
C GLU A 431 11.90 12.26 -13.69
N GLY A 432 12.86 11.47 -14.18
CA GLY A 432 14.22 11.34 -13.65
C GLY A 432 15.11 10.57 -14.66
N PRO A 433 16.43 10.82 -14.66
CA PRO A 433 17.17 11.36 -15.81
C PRO A 433 17.12 10.49 -17.09
N PRO A 434 17.26 11.10 -18.27
CA PRO A 434 17.26 10.41 -19.56
C PRO A 434 18.68 9.99 -19.95
N ASP A 435 19.25 8.95 -19.34
CA ASP A 435 20.67 8.62 -19.64
C ASP A 435 20.92 7.23 -20.23
N GLU A 436 19.88 6.48 -20.59
CA GLU A 436 20.07 5.28 -21.42
C GLU A 436 19.10 5.29 -22.59
N GLU A 437 19.65 5.37 -23.80
CA GLU A 437 18.89 5.17 -25.03
C GLU A 437 18.11 3.85 -24.93
N PRO A 438 16.86 3.80 -25.45
CA PRO A 438 16.11 2.56 -25.50
C PRO A 438 16.92 1.50 -26.26
N GLU A 439 17.15 0.33 -25.65
CA GLU A 439 17.86 -0.80 -26.30
C GLU A 439 16.98 -1.53 -27.34
N GLY A 440 15.89 -0.91 -27.79
CA GLY A 440 14.93 -1.44 -28.76
C GLY A 440 13.47 -1.09 -28.43
N GLU A 441 12.53 -1.70 -29.14
CA GLU A 441 11.11 -1.56 -28.87
C GLU A 441 10.70 -2.28 -27.56
N PRO A 442 9.78 -1.72 -26.75
CA PRO A 442 9.24 -2.38 -25.57
C PRO A 442 8.51 -3.69 -25.91
N ARG A 443 8.78 -4.72 -25.11
CA ARG A 443 8.41 -6.11 -25.40
C ARG A 443 7.27 -6.59 -24.50
N GLU A 444 6.44 -7.48 -25.03
CA GLU A 444 5.34 -8.08 -24.25
C GLU A 444 5.90 -8.98 -23.15
N VAL A 445 5.33 -8.90 -21.93
CA VAL A 445 5.83 -9.64 -20.77
C VAL A 445 5.70 -11.15 -20.94
N LEU A 446 4.54 -11.62 -21.42
CA LEU A 446 4.22 -13.05 -21.42
C LEU A 446 5.19 -13.89 -22.27
N PRO A 447 5.53 -13.52 -23.52
CA PRO A 447 6.53 -14.25 -24.29
C PRO A 447 7.90 -14.34 -23.60
N ILE A 448 8.34 -13.25 -22.96
CA ILE A 448 9.61 -13.21 -22.23
C ILE A 448 9.59 -14.16 -21.04
N VAL A 449 8.52 -14.14 -20.25
CA VAL A 449 8.38 -15.02 -19.08
C VAL A 449 8.33 -16.50 -19.49
N LEU A 450 7.60 -16.85 -20.55
CA LEU A 450 7.51 -18.23 -21.03
C LEU A 450 8.87 -18.75 -21.50
N GLU A 451 9.62 -17.94 -22.25
CA GLU A 451 10.98 -18.31 -22.68
C GLU A 451 11.95 -18.40 -21.49
N ALA A 452 11.85 -17.47 -20.53
CA ALA A 452 12.66 -17.50 -19.31
C ALA A 452 12.42 -18.77 -18.48
N MET A 453 11.17 -19.21 -18.37
CA MET A 453 10.82 -20.45 -17.67
C MET A 453 11.33 -21.69 -18.41
N ARG A 454 11.20 -21.74 -19.74
CA ARG A 454 11.77 -22.83 -20.56
C ARG A 454 13.29 -22.93 -20.36
N ARG A 455 13.99 -21.80 -20.43
CA ARG A 455 15.45 -21.72 -20.18
C ARG A 455 15.81 -22.12 -18.76
N HIS A 456 15.04 -21.70 -17.75
CA HIS A 456 15.24 -22.12 -16.36
C HIS A 456 15.18 -23.65 -16.22
N ASP A 457 14.14 -24.29 -16.75
CA ASP A 457 13.97 -25.74 -16.63
C ASP A 457 15.12 -26.51 -17.30
N GLU A 458 15.51 -26.10 -18.52
CA GLU A 458 16.63 -26.70 -19.24
C GLU A 458 17.98 -26.41 -18.56
N PHE A 459 18.16 -25.21 -17.99
CA PHE A 459 19.35 -24.88 -17.21
C PHE A 459 19.47 -25.79 -15.98
N ARG A 460 18.37 -26.04 -15.25
CA ARG A 460 18.35 -26.96 -14.10
C ARG A 460 18.69 -28.39 -14.49
N GLN A 461 18.27 -28.85 -15.66
CA GLN A 461 18.65 -30.17 -16.19
C GLN A 461 20.15 -30.21 -16.51
N ALA A 462 20.67 -29.19 -17.19
CA ALA A 462 22.09 -29.10 -17.53
C ALA A 462 22.99 -28.99 -16.27
N LEU A 463 22.55 -28.26 -15.24
CA LEU A 463 23.22 -28.14 -13.94
C LEU A 463 23.32 -29.47 -13.20
N ALA A 464 22.31 -30.34 -13.33
CA ALA A 464 22.33 -31.67 -12.74
C ALA A 464 23.39 -32.57 -13.38
N LEU A 465 23.68 -32.37 -14.67
CA LEU A 465 24.71 -33.11 -15.39
C LEU A 465 26.12 -32.50 -15.20
N VAL A 466 26.20 -31.18 -15.14
CA VAL A 466 27.45 -30.41 -14.97
C VAL A 466 27.27 -29.43 -13.81
N PRO A 467 27.59 -29.83 -12.56
CA PRO A 467 27.56 -28.96 -11.39
C PRO A 467 28.52 -27.76 -11.49
N ASP A 468 28.38 -26.75 -10.63
CA ASP A 468 29.19 -25.52 -10.69
C ASP A 468 30.69 -25.73 -10.50
N ASP A 469 31.03 -26.65 -9.61
CA ASP A 469 32.41 -27.05 -9.26
C ASP A 469 32.98 -28.10 -10.21
N ALA A 470 32.19 -28.58 -11.17
CA ALA A 470 32.63 -29.54 -12.17
C ALA A 470 33.77 -28.96 -13.02
N SER A 471 34.96 -29.53 -12.84
CA SER A 471 36.07 -29.36 -13.79
C SER A 471 35.88 -30.36 -14.93
N LEU A 472 36.08 -29.93 -16.17
CA LEU A 472 35.90 -30.77 -17.35
C LEU A 472 37.25 -31.07 -18.00
N LYS A 473 37.37 -32.24 -18.64
CA LYS A 473 38.54 -32.59 -19.45
C LYS A 473 38.12 -33.20 -20.79
N PRO A 474 38.85 -32.93 -21.89
CA PRO A 474 38.59 -33.56 -23.18
C PRO A 474 38.79 -35.07 -23.14
N THR A 475 37.96 -35.80 -23.88
CA THR A 475 38.07 -37.27 -24.05
C THR A 475 38.85 -37.68 -25.30
N GLY A 476 39.11 -36.72 -26.20
CA GLY A 476 39.68 -36.96 -27.53
C GLY A 476 38.63 -37.03 -28.64
N SER A 477 37.34 -37.12 -28.30
CA SER A 477 36.24 -37.00 -29.26
C SER A 477 36.07 -35.55 -29.72
N LYS A 478 35.73 -35.35 -31.01
CA LYS A 478 35.53 -34.02 -31.57
C LYS A 478 34.18 -33.46 -31.11
N PRO A 479 34.13 -32.27 -30.49
CA PRO A 479 32.86 -31.66 -30.07
C PRO A 479 31.99 -31.32 -31.27
N THR A 480 30.69 -31.54 -31.14
CA THR A 480 29.67 -31.06 -32.09
C THR A 480 28.99 -29.79 -31.56
N ARG A 481 28.12 -29.19 -32.37
CA ARG A 481 27.38 -27.97 -32.01
C ARG A 481 25.91 -28.33 -31.75
N PRO A 482 25.26 -27.70 -30.76
CA PRO A 482 23.81 -27.72 -30.66
C PRO A 482 23.14 -27.18 -31.94
N PRO A 483 21.95 -27.68 -32.34
CA PRO A 483 21.29 -27.30 -33.59
C PRO A 483 21.00 -25.80 -33.76
N ASP A 484 20.71 -25.14 -32.64
CA ASP A 484 20.34 -23.73 -32.51
C ASP A 484 21.53 -22.81 -32.17
N GLU A 485 22.73 -23.38 -32.00
CA GLU A 485 23.96 -22.61 -31.80
C GLU A 485 24.74 -22.44 -33.12
N SER A 486 24.97 -21.19 -33.50
CA SER A 486 25.64 -20.82 -34.75
C SER A 486 26.93 -20.01 -34.54
N ASP A 487 27.16 -19.48 -33.34
CA ASP A 487 28.33 -18.68 -33.01
C ASP A 487 29.56 -19.56 -32.80
N GLN A 488 30.35 -19.71 -33.86
CA GLN A 488 31.59 -20.48 -33.86
C GLN A 488 32.66 -19.92 -32.92
N ASN A 489 32.66 -18.60 -32.67
CA ASN A 489 33.64 -17.98 -31.78
C ASN A 489 33.31 -18.28 -30.34
N PHE A 490 32.03 -18.21 -29.98
CA PHE A 490 31.53 -18.64 -28.67
C PHE A 490 31.88 -20.11 -28.40
N LEU A 491 31.55 -21.03 -29.32
CA LEU A 491 31.88 -22.46 -29.18
C LEU A 491 33.37 -22.68 -28.92
N ARG A 492 34.25 -22.03 -29.70
CA ARG A 492 35.71 -22.15 -29.53
C ARG A 492 36.18 -21.59 -28.19
N ALA A 493 35.64 -20.46 -27.76
CA ALA A 493 36.03 -19.81 -26.51
C ALA A 493 35.64 -20.66 -25.29
N VAL A 494 34.43 -21.22 -25.27
CA VAL A 494 33.98 -22.11 -24.19
C VAL A 494 34.80 -23.40 -24.19
N TRP A 495 35.04 -24.02 -25.36
CA TRP A 495 35.87 -25.23 -25.46
C TRP A 495 37.28 -25.00 -24.92
N ALA A 496 37.94 -23.90 -25.30
CA ALA A 496 39.29 -23.59 -24.86
C ALA A 496 39.40 -23.47 -23.32
N LYS A 497 38.42 -22.82 -22.69
CA LYS A 497 38.36 -22.68 -21.23
C LYS A 497 38.04 -24.01 -20.52
N ALA A 498 37.09 -24.78 -21.06
CA ALA A 498 36.74 -26.09 -20.51
C ALA A 498 37.91 -27.08 -20.63
N ALA A 499 38.59 -27.12 -21.78
CA ALA A 499 39.74 -27.98 -22.01
C ALA A 499 40.96 -27.63 -21.14
N ALA A 500 41.06 -26.37 -20.69
CA ALA A 500 42.08 -25.90 -19.75
C ALA A 500 41.76 -26.25 -18.28
N GLY A 501 40.66 -26.97 -18.01
CA GLY A 501 40.27 -27.40 -16.67
C GLY A 501 39.53 -26.34 -15.85
N GLY A 502 38.99 -25.30 -16.48
CA GLY A 502 38.11 -24.35 -15.79
C GLY A 502 36.82 -25.03 -15.32
N THR A 503 36.34 -24.66 -14.13
CA THR A 503 35.05 -25.15 -13.62
C THR A 503 33.89 -24.49 -14.35
N ALA A 504 32.74 -25.18 -14.44
CA ALA A 504 31.57 -24.66 -15.12
C ALA A 504 31.13 -23.28 -14.60
N GLY A 505 31.14 -23.06 -13.28
CA GLY A 505 30.82 -21.76 -12.68
C GLY A 505 31.82 -20.64 -13.04
N GLN A 506 33.12 -20.95 -13.15
CA GLN A 506 34.12 -19.97 -13.60
C GLN A 506 33.92 -19.56 -15.06
N LEU A 507 33.50 -20.51 -15.90
CA LEU A 507 33.22 -20.24 -17.31
C LEU A 507 32.04 -19.27 -17.46
N GLU A 508 31.01 -19.41 -16.63
CA GLU A 508 29.84 -18.52 -16.61
C GLU A 508 30.15 -17.11 -16.11
N GLN A 509 30.87 -16.98 -14.99
CA GLN A 509 31.21 -15.67 -14.43
C GLN A 509 32.09 -14.83 -15.37
N GLY A 510 32.92 -15.48 -16.19
CA GLY A 510 33.86 -14.83 -17.10
C GLY A 510 33.35 -14.61 -18.52
N ALA A 511 32.06 -14.74 -18.78
CA ALA A 511 31.47 -14.64 -20.11
C ALA A 511 30.45 -13.49 -20.24
N ALA A 512 30.35 -12.93 -21.45
CA ALA A 512 29.40 -11.86 -21.76
C ALA A 512 27.99 -12.39 -22.16
N VAL A 513 27.76 -13.70 -22.05
CA VAL A 513 26.49 -14.37 -22.39
C VAL A 513 25.79 -14.88 -21.12
N ASP A 514 24.53 -15.25 -21.21
CA ASP A 514 23.74 -15.88 -20.14
C ASP A 514 24.31 -17.24 -19.70
N SER A 515 23.94 -17.67 -18.50
CA SER A 515 24.53 -18.87 -17.87
C SER A 515 23.96 -20.13 -18.51
N TYR A 516 22.67 -20.09 -18.88
CA TYR A 516 21.98 -21.14 -19.63
C TYR A 516 22.73 -21.54 -20.90
N ARG A 517 23.12 -20.59 -21.75
CA ARG A 517 23.80 -20.87 -23.02
C ARG A 517 25.12 -21.62 -22.84
N ILE A 518 25.89 -21.29 -21.80
CA ILE A 518 27.15 -21.97 -21.47
C ILE A 518 26.87 -23.36 -20.92
N ARG A 519 26.01 -23.47 -19.91
CA ARG A 519 25.74 -24.73 -19.21
C ARG A 519 25.14 -25.78 -20.14
N ARG A 520 24.22 -25.37 -21.01
CA ARG A 520 23.63 -26.24 -22.03
C ARG A 520 24.66 -26.77 -23.02
N LEU A 521 25.62 -25.92 -23.42
CA LEU A 521 26.70 -26.35 -24.30
C LEU A 521 27.65 -27.35 -23.62
N LEU A 522 28.01 -27.10 -22.37
CA LEU A 522 28.84 -28.04 -21.59
C LEU A 522 28.12 -29.38 -21.39
N ALA A 523 26.83 -29.35 -21.05
CA ALA A 523 26.00 -30.55 -20.92
C ALA A 523 25.96 -31.34 -22.24
N HIS A 524 25.69 -30.67 -23.37
CA HIS A 524 25.71 -31.29 -24.71
C HIS A 524 27.03 -32.02 -24.99
N TRP A 525 28.17 -31.38 -24.69
CA TRP A 525 29.49 -32.00 -24.87
C TRP A 525 29.78 -33.15 -23.92
N VAL A 526 29.18 -33.15 -22.72
CA VAL A 526 29.29 -34.28 -21.79
C VAL A 526 28.42 -35.46 -22.27
N GLU A 527 27.20 -35.20 -22.73
CA GLU A 527 26.27 -36.23 -23.23
C GLU A 527 26.80 -36.95 -24.47
N GLU A 528 27.39 -36.21 -25.41
CA GLU A 528 28.00 -36.82 -26.61
C GLU A 528 29.40 -37.41 -26.35
N GLY A 529 29.93 -37.24 -25.13
CA GLY A 529 31.21 -37.77 -24.70
C GLY A 529 32.43 -37.05 -25.26
N ALA A 530 32.32 -35.77 -25.67
CA ALA A 530 33.44 -34.91 -26.03
C ALA A 530 34.18 -34.35 -24.80
N LEU A 531 33.44 -34.08 -23.73
CA LEU A 531 33.95 -33.75 -22.41
C LEU A 531 33.53 -34.81 -21.39
N GLN A 532 34.30 -34.92 -20.31
CA GLN A 532 33.93 -35.68 -19.13
C GLN A 532 34.32 -34.93 -17.87
N LEU A 533 33.63 -35.22 -16.77
CA LEU A 533 33.97 -34.73 -15.44
C LEU A 533 35.39 -35.17 -15.07
N ALA A 534 36.23 -34.22 -14.70
CA ALA A 534 37.54 -34.50 -14.11
C ALA A 534 37.32 -35.00 -12.67
N SER A 535 38.00 -36.09 -12.32
CA SER A 535 37.94 -36.74 -11.00
C SER A 535 38.73 -35.97 -9.95
#